data_AF-A0A7S1HCH8-F1
#
_entry.id   AF-A0A7S1HCH8-F1
#
_cell.length_a   1.000
_cell.length_b   1.000
_cell.length_c   1.000
_cell.angle_alpha   90.00
_cell.angle_beta   90.00
_cell.angle_gamma   90.00
#
_symmetry.space_group_name_H-M   'P 1'
#
loop_
_entity.id
_entity.type
_entity.pdbx_description
1 polymer ?
#
loop_
_entity_poly.entity_id
_entity_poly.type
_entity_poly.pdbx_seq_one_letter_code
_entity_poly.pdbx_strand_id
1 'polypeptide(L)'
;FHTDKYIWPVGYTCKRQYASFVSNEVDKKCDYLCEVIDGGGKPLFRVTPSDAPHLAEVASSASGAWSSVMKRVNSHRQSFGLAESKTAVSGPEYFGLSFPQVKRLIQDLPGASDCAVKPMGHGCYKWQDFSAEA
;
A
#
# COMPACT_ATOMS: atom_id res chain seq x y z
N PHE A 1 2.00 13.06 -8.51
CA PHE A 1 2.18 11.81 -7.75
C PHE A 1 1.13 10.80 -8.23
N HIS A 2 1.30 10.28 -9.45
CA HIS A 2 0.34 9.37 -10.06
C HIS A 2 1.03 8.52 -11.14
N THR A 3 0.36 7.47 -11.58
CA THR A 3 0.66 6.73 -12.82
C THR A 3 -0.58 6.75 -13.72
N ASP A 4 -0.53 6.05 -14.85
CA ASP A 4 -1.69 5.85 -15.71
C ASP A 4 -2.85 5.08 -15.04
N LYS A 5 -2.59 4.39 -13.93
CA LYS A 5 -3.53 3.50 -13.23
C LYS A 5 -3.98 4.01 -11.86
N TYR A 6 -3.16 4.83 -11.21
CA TYR A 6 -3.38 5.21 -9.81
C TYR A 6 -2.97 6.64 -9.53
N ILE A 7 -3.73 7.30 -8.66
CA ILE A 7 -3.33 8.54 -8.00
C ILE A 7 -2.89 8.16 -6.58
N TRP A 8 -1.80 8.77 -6.10
CA TRP A 8 -1.23 8.51 -4.78
C TRP A 8 -1.34 9.76 -3.89
N PRO A 9 -2.47 9.98 -3.19
CA PRO A 9 -2.67 11.16 -2.36
C PRO A 9 -1.77 11.12 -1.14
N VAL A 10 -0.95 12.15 -0.93
CA VAL A 10 -0.22 12.30 0.33
C VAL A 10 -1.21 12.45 1.48
N GLY A 11 -0.97 11.76 2.59
CA GLY A 11 -1.89 11.68 3.73
C GLY A 11 -2.95 10.58 3.60
N TYR A 12 -3.00 9.83 2.49
CA TYR A 12 -3.81 8.63 2.42
C TYR A 12 -3.36 7.62 3.49
N THR A 13 -4.32 7.09 4.25
CA THR A 13 -4.09 6.05 5.26
C THR A 13 -5.10 4.92 5.12
N CYS A 14 -4.67 3.68 5.33
CA CYS A 14 -5.57 2.55 5.55
C CYS A 14 -5.00 1.57 6.58
N LYS A 15 -5.84 0.69 7.12
CA LYS A 15 -5.40 -0.42 7.97
C LYS A 15 -5.60 -1.73 7.24
N ARG A 16 -4.62 -2.62 7.37
CA ARG A 16 -4.68 -3.98 6.87
C ARG A 16 -4.24 -4.95 7.96
N GLN A 17 -5.09 -5.91 8.28
CA GLN A 17 -4.70 -6.99 9.17
C GLN A 17 -3.83 -8.01 8.42
N TYR A 18 -2.67 -8.34 8.98
CA TYR A 18 -1.76 -9.36 8.45
C TYR A 18 -0.99 -10.05 9.59
N ALA A 19 -0.20 -11.09 9.28
CA ALA A 19 0.58 -11.82 10.28
C ALA A 19 1.57 -10.89 11.00
N SER A 20 1.67 -11.01 12.31
CA SER A 20 2.72 -10.35 13.10
C SER A 20 4.07 -11.00 12.80
N PHE A 21 5.13 -10.20 12.72
CA PHE A 21 6.51 -10.69 12.60
C PHE A 21 7.32 -10.54 13.91
N VAL A 22 6.67 -10.20 15.02
CA VAL A 22 7.30 -10.01 16.35
C VAL A 22 6.64 -10.84 17.46
N SER A 23 5.48 -11.44 17.19
CA SER A 23 4.71 -12.22 18.16
C SER A 23 5.37 -13.57 18.48
N ASN A 24 5.27 -14.05 19.72
CA ASN A 24 5.68 -15.44 20.04
C ASN A 24 4.65 -16.49 19.57
N GLU A 25 3.46 -16.04 19.18
CA GLU A 25 2.40 -16.86 18.59
C GLU A 25 2.40 -16.66 17.07
N VAL A 26 2.74 -17.69 16.30
CA VAL A 26 2.98 -17.56 14.84
C VAL A 26 1.74 -17.18 14.05
N ASP A 27 0.56 -17.61 14.48
CA ASP A 27 -0.71 -17.32 13.79
C ASP A 27 -1.32 -15.98 14.22
N LYS A 28 -0.68 -15.27 15.15
CA LYS A 28 -1.16 -13.96 15.60
C LYS A 28 -1.05 -12.95 14.48
N LYS A 29 -2.14 -12.19 14.31
CA LYS A 29 -2.23 -11.08 13.37
C LYS A 29 -2.20 -9.76 14.13
N CYS A 30 -1.67 -8.73 13.48
CA CYS A 30 -1.75 -7.35 13.93
C CYS A 30 -2.26 -6.45 12.81
N ASP A 31 -2.70 -5.25 13.18
CA ASP A 31 -3.01 -4.21 12.20
C ASP A 31 -1.72 -3.60 11.68
N TYR A 32 -1.64 -3.42 10.37
CA TYR A 32 -0.62 -2.63 9.71
C TYR A 32 -1.26 -1.33 9.22
N LEU A 33 -0.75 -0.20 9.69
CA LEU A 33 -1.10 1.12 9.18
C LEU A 33 -0.30 1.39 7.89
N CYS A 34 -1.00 1.48 6.77
CA CYS A 34 -0.44 1.83 5.47
C CYS A 34 -0.64 3.31 5.21
N GLU A 35 0.40 4.01 4.78
CA GLU A 35 0.37 5.46 4.55
C GLU A 35 1.09 5.84 3.26
N VAL A 36 0.52 6.80 2.53
CA VAL A 36 1.23 7.51 1.46
C VAL A 36 1.74 8.82 2.05
N ILE A 37 3.06 8.97 2.11
CA ILE A 37 3.72 10.14 2.69
C ILE A 37 4.49 10.91 1.62
N ASP A 38 4.73 12.20 1.88
CA ASP A 38 5.50 13.05 0.99
C ASP A 38 7.00 12.67 1.05
N GLY A 39 7.56 12.27 -0.09
CA GLY A 39 8.99 12.02 -0.27
C GLY A 39 9.71 13.13 -1.04
N GLY A 40 9.09 14.30 -1.18
CA GLY A 40 9.57 15.42 -1.98
C GLY A 40 9.30 15.22 -3.46
N GLY A 41 10.21 14.56 -4.17
CA GLY A 41 10.09 14.36 -5.63
C GLY A 41 9.14 13.23 -6.04
N LYS A 42 8.79 12.33 -5.12
CA LYS A 42 7.96 11.13 -5.37
C LYS A 42 7.24 10.72 -4.08
N PRO A 43 6.09 10.01 -4.17
CA PRO A 43 5.46 9.46 -2.98
C PRO A 43 6.35 8.39 -2.35
N LEU A 44 6.30 8.31 -1.02
CA LEU A 44 6.79 7.15 -0.28
C LEU A 44 5.59 6.41 0.33
N PHE A 45 5.78 5.11 0.51
CA PHE A 45 4.79 4.20 1.04
C PHE A 45 5.33 3.64 2.34
N ARG A 46 4.64 3.93 3.44
CA ARG A 46 4.99 3.47 4.78
C ARG A 46 4.00 2.40 5.24
N VAL A 47 4.50 1.34 5.87
CA VAL A 47 3.70 0.28 6.48
C VAL A 47 4.19 0.07 7.91
N THR A 48 3.35 0.38 8.88
CA THR A 48 3.69 0.39 10.31
C THR A 48 2.90 -0.69 11.04
N PRO A 49 3.54 -1.73 11.60
CA PRO A 49 2.84 -2.72 12.42
C PRO A 49 2.42 -2.11 13.76
N SER A 50 1.19 -2.38 14.19
CA SER A 50 0.63 -1.87 15.45
C SER A 50 1.31 -2.43 16.70
N ASP A 51 1.88 -3.64 16.62
CA ASP A 51 2.57 -4.32 17.71
C ASP A 51 4.08 -4.03 17.77
N ALA A 52 4.65 -3.40 16.74
CA ALA A 52 6.04 -2.93 16.75
C ALA A 52 6.24 -1.64 15.91
N PRO A 53 5.68 -0.48 16.30
CA PRO A 53 5.70 0.73 15.47
C PRO A 53 7.10 1.23 15.04
N HIS A 54 8.12 0.95 15.84
CA HIS A 54 9.53 1.27 15.55
C HIS A 54 10.12 0.47 14.38
N LEU A 55 9.43 -0.57 13.93
CA LEU A 55 9.83 -1.47 12.84
C LEU A 55 9.12 -1.14 11.52
N ALA A 56 8.56 0.06 11.38
CA ALA A 56 7.91 0.53 10.16
C ALA A 56 8.80 0.36 8.92
N GLU A 57 8.19 -0.07 7.82
CA GLU A 57 8.85 -0.24 6.52
C GLU A 57 8.49 0.93 5.61
N VAL A 58 9.48 1.52 4.94
CA VAL A 58 9.27 2.65 4.02
C VAL A 58 9.92 2.32 2.68
N ALA A 59 9.18 2.47 1.59
CA ALA A 59 9.68 2.23 0.24
C ALA A 59 9.12 3.23 -0.78
N SER A 60 9.73 3.28 -1.96
CA SER A 60 9.25 4.13 -3.08
C SER A 60 8.07 3.52 -3.85
N SER A 61 7.55 2.38 -3.42
CA SER A 61 6.34 1.76 -4.00
C SER A 61 5.58 0.96 -2.93
N ALA A 62 4.26 0.88 -3.08
CA ALA A 62 3.39 0.08 -2.21
C ALA A 62 3.84 -1.40 -2.15
N SER A 63 4.24 -1.96 -3.31
CA SER A 63 4.73 -3.34 -3.40
C SER A 63 6.06 -3.51 -2.68
N GLY A 64 6.96 -2.52 -2.73
CA GLY A 64 8.25 -2.57 -2.03
C GLY A 64 8.07 -2.58 -0.51
N ALA A 65 7.16 -1.75 0.01
CA ALA A 65 6.88 -1.68 1.45
C ALA A 65 6.30 -3.02 1.95
N TRP A 66 5.28 -3.56 1.28
CA TRP A 66 4.68 -4.84 1.65
C TRP A 66 5.62 -6.04 1.43
N SER A 67 6.47 -6.01 0.42
CA SER A 67 7.47 -7.06 0.21
C SER A 67 8.45 -7.14 1.38
N SER A 68 8.79 -6.01 1.99
CA SER A 68 9.67 -5.97 3.17
C SER A 68 8.99 -6.55 4.41
N VAL A 69 7.71 -6.23 4.62
CA VAL A 69 6.87 -6.85 5.66
C VAL A 69 6.76 -8.35 5.47
N MET A 70 6.45 -8.83 4.25
CA MET A 70 6.32 -10.26 3.96
C MET A 70 7.62 -11.02 4.19
N LYS A 71 8.77 -10.44 3.83
CA LYS A 71 10.08 -11.02 4.12
C LYS A 71 10.28 -11.22 5.63
N ARG A 72 9.96 -10.19 6.44
CA ARG A 72 10.05 -10.31 7.90
C ARG A 72 9.11 -11.37 8.46
N VAL A 73 7.87 -11.42 7.97
CA VAL A 73 6.90 -12.47 8.34
C VAL A 73 7.44 -13.86 7.99
N ASN A 74 8.01 -14.06 6.80
CA ASN A 74 8.58 -15.35 6.40
C ASN A 74 9.81 -15.72 7.24
N SER A 75 10.74 -14.80 7.49
CA SER A 75 11.88 -15.04 8.38
C SER A 75 11.42 -15.38 9.81
N HIS A 76 10.40 -14.68 10.31
CA HIS A 76 9.80 -14.98 11.60
C HIS A 76 9.23 -16.40 11.63
N ARG A 77 8.42 -16.80 10.64
CA ARG A 77 7.90 -18.17 10.53
C ARG A 77 9.00 -19.23 10.48
N GLN A 78 10.07 -18.98 9.72
CA GLN A 78 11.21 -19.88 9.63
C GLN A 78 11.92 -20.06 10.98
N SER A 79 11.95 -19.03 11.83
CA SER A 79 12.51 -19.14 13.18
C SER A 79 11.73 -20.10 14.09
N PHE A 80 10.46 -20.39 13.77
CA PHE A 80 9.64 -21.42 14.42
C PHE A 80 9.63 -22.76 13.66
N GLY A 81 10.50 -22.94 12.66
CA GLY A 81 10.56 -24.16 11.85
C GLY A 81 9.40 -24.33 10.86
N LEU A 82 8.67 -23.25 10.57
CA LEU A 82 7.52 -23.28 9.66
C LEU A 82 7.90 -22.88 8.24
N ALA A 83 7.21 -23.46 7.27
CA ALA A 83 7.39 -23.12 5.86
C ALA A 83 6.97 -21.67 5.57
N GLU A 84 7.58 -21.08 4.54
CA GLU A 84 7.25 -19.75 4.04
C GLU A 84 5.78 -19.64 3.62
N SER A 85 5.21 -18.46 3.87
CA SER A 85 3.92 -18.13 3.31
C SER A 85 4.08 -17.81 1.81
N LYS A 86 3.26 -18.44 0.97
CA LYS A 86 3.23 -18.21 -0.49
C LYS A 86 2.18 -17.16 -0.90
N THR A 87 1.83 -16.23 -0.01
CA THR A 87 0.83 -15.20 -0.32
C THR A 87 1.35 -14.25 -1.40
N ALA A 88 0.81 -14.37 -2.62
CA ALA A 88 1.07 -13.45 -3.72
C ALA A 88 -0.10 -12.46 -3.84
N VAL A 89 0.02 -11.30 -3.19
CA VAL A 89 -0.95 -10.20 -3.30
C VAL A 89 -0.18 -8.92 -3.60
N SER A 90 -0.73 -8.07 -4.48
CA SER A 90 -0.03 -6.88 -4.95
C SER A 90 -0.01 -5.77 -3.89
N GLY A 91 1.05 -4.95 -3.86
CA GLY A 91 1.15 -3.84 -2.91
C GLY A 91 -0.02 -2.85 -2.95
N PRO A 92 -0.45 -2.36 -4.14
CA PRO A 92 -1.61 -1.46 -4.24
C PRO A 92 -2.91 -2.06 -3.67
N GLU A 93 -3.08 -3.37 -3.80
CA GLU A 93 -4.24 -4.09 -3.25
C GLU A 93 -4.17 -4.17 -1.72
N TYR A 94 -2.99 -4.38 -1.15
CA TYR A 94 -2.83 -4.30 0.30
C TYR A 94 -3.01 -2.89 0.86
N PHE A 95 -2.64 -1.87 0.08
CA PHE A 95 -2.96 -0.48 0.40
C PHE A 95 -4.44 -0.14 0.15
N GLY A 96 -5.26 -1.05 -0.42
CA GLY A 96 -6.66 -0.80 -0.78
C GLY A 96 -6.85 0.13 -1.98
N LEU A 97 -5.77 0.62 -2.58
CA LEU A 97 -5.78 1.56 -3.71
C LEU A 97 -6.21 0.89 -5.02
N SER A 98 -6.26 -0.44 -5.05
CA SER A 98 -6.83 -1.21 -6.16
C SER A 98 -8.36 -1.26 -6.13
N PHE A 99 -9.01 -0.97 -4.99
CA PHE A 99 -10.45 -1.08 -4.87
C PHE A 99 -11.18 0.02 -5.66
N PRO A 100 -12.18 -0.32 -6.49
CA PRO A 100 -12.91 0.66 -7.29
C PRO A 100 -13.51 1.79 -6.46
N GLN A 101 -14.09 1.48 -5.30
CA GLN A 101 -14.67 2.52 -4.42
C GLN A 101 -13.59 3.50 -3.92
N VAL A 102 -12.41 3.00 -3.55
CA VAL A 102 -11.29 3.86 -3.10
C VAL A 102 -10.79 4.73 -4.25
N LYS A 103 -10.64 4.16 -5.45
CA LYS A 103 -10.22 4.94 -6.63
C LYS A 103 -11.23 6.03 -6.99
N ARG A 104 -12.53 5.74 -6.90
CA ARG A 104 -13.60 6.73 -7.10
C ARG A 104 -13.49 7.86 -6.09
N LEU A 105 -13.38 7.53 -4.80
CA LEU A 105 -13.21 8.53 -3.74
C LEU A 105 -11.94 9.38 -3.95
N ILE A 106 -10.86 8.79 -4.47
CA ILE A 106 -9.63 9.51 -4.82
C ILE A 106 -9.85 10.44 -6.02
N GLN A 107 -10.66 10.05 -7.01
CA GLN A 107 -11.01 10.92 -8.15
C GLN A 107 -11.86 12.12 -7.73
N ASP A 108 -12.64 12.01 -6.65
CA ASP A 108 -13.45 13.10 -6.11
C ASP A 108 -12.61 14.11 -5.30
N LEU A 109 -11.32 13.85 -5.06
CA LEU A 109 -10.44 14.75 -4.31
C LEU A 109 -10.07 16.01 -5.13
N PRO A 110 -9.92 17.18 -4.47
CA PRO A 110 -9.39 18.37 -5.11
C PRO A 110 -8.01 18.11 -5.74
N GLY A 111 -7.81 18.57 -6.99
CA GLY A 111 -6.56 18.38 -7.74
C GLY A 111 -6.40 17.01 -8.40
N ALA A 112 -7.35 16.08 -8.24
CA ALA A 112 -7.30 14.78 -8.93
C ALA A 112 -7.36 14.93 -10.46
N SER A 113 -8.14 15.89 -10.97
CA SER A 113 -8.23 16.23 -12.40
C SER A 113 -6.88 16.61 -13.00
N ASP A 114 -6.01 17.26 -12.23
CA ASP A 114 -4.69 17.71 -12.69
C ASP A 114 -3.75 16.53 -12.96
N CYS A 115 -4.04 15.37 -12.36
CA CYS A 115 -3.33 14.13 -12.62
C CYS A 115 -3.67 13.50 -13.99
N ALA A 116 -4.77 13.90 -14.62
CA ALA A 116 -5.17 13.41 -15.94
C ALA A 116 -4.65 14.30 -17.09
N VAL A 117 -4.15 15.50 -16.78
CA VAL A 117 -3.57 16.42 -17.77
C VAL A 117 -2.19 15.92 -18.18
N LYS A 118 -1.85 15.97 -19.48
CA LYS A 118 -0.51 15.62 -19.98
C LYS A 118 0.54 16.64 -19.52
N PRO A 119 1.48 16.29 -18.63
CA PRO A 119 2.75 17.00 -18.58
C PRO A 119 3.63 16.43 -19.70
N MET A 120 4.51 17.24 -20.26
CA MET A 120 5.54 16.74 -21.19
C MET A 120 6.42 15.71 -20.47
N GLY A 121 6.11 14.40 -20.56
CA GLY A 121 7.06 13.31 -20.24
C GLY A 121 6.61 12.15 -19.32
N HIS A 122 5.49 12.20 -18.59
CA HIS A 122 5.09 11.07 -17.72
C HIS A 122 3.60 10.72 -17.80
N GLY A 123 3.30 9.42 -17.69
CA GLY A 123 1.99 8.81 -17.90
C GLY A 123 0.89 9.42 -17.06
N CYS A 124 -0.05 10.08 -17.73
CA CYS A 124 -1.19 10.74 -17.13
C CYS A 124 -2.16 9.70 -16.61
N TYR A 125 -2.75 9.97 -15.45
CA TYR A 125 -3.81 9.14 -14.91
C TYR A 125 -4.94 9.01 -15.91
N LYS A 126 -5.27 7.77 -16.29
CA LYS A 126 -6.43 7.50 -17.13
C LYS A 126 -7.66 7.51 -16.24
N TRP A 127 -8.54 8.48 -16.49
CA TRP A 127 -9.79 8.58 -15.75
C TRP A 127 -10.57 7.26 -15.88
N GLN A 128 -10.92 6.68 -14.74
CA GLN A 128 -11.71 5.46 -14.65
C GLN A 128 -13.19 5.83 -14.54
N ASP A 129 -14.04 5.09 -15.26
CA ASP A 129 -15.49 5.19 -15.18
C ASP A 129 -16.01 4.09 -14.25
N PHE A 130 -16.72 4.49 -13.19
CA PHE A 130 -17.28 3.60 -12.18
C PHE A 130 -18.82 3.52 -12.23
N SER A 131 -19.44 4.04 -13.30
CA SER A 131 -20.90 4.13 -13.45
C SER A 131 -21.62 2.77 -13.58
N ALA A 132 -20.89 1.69 -13.86
CA ALA A 132 -21.46 0.35 -14.05
C ALA A 132 -21.51 -0.52 -12.78
N GLU A 133 -21.05 -0.03 -11.62
CA GLU A 133 -20.90 -0.82 -10.38
C GLU A 133 -21.89 -0.44 -9.26
N ALA A 134 -23.02 0.19 -9.61
CA ALA A 134 -24.08 0.61 -8.68
C ALA A 134 -25.21 -0.43 -8.54
#